data_AF-A0A7K2E5Y3-F1
#
_entry.id   AF-A0A7K2E5Y3-F1
#
_cell.length_a   1.000
_cell.length_b   1.000
_cell.length_c   1.000
_cell.angle_alpha   90.00
_cell.angle_beta   90.00
_cell.angle_gamma   90.00
#
_symmetry.space_group_name_H-M   'P 1'
#
loop_
_entity.id
_entity.type
_entity.pdbx_description
1 polymer ?
#
loop_
_entity_poly.entity_id
_entity_poly.type
_entity_poly.pdbx_seq_one_letter_code
_entity_poly.pdbx_strand_id
1 'polypeptide(L)' 'MSKTSVEIDRDIAAQAADILGTVTLRDTIDAALREIVNARRRLELVAMFSEPGRFDFSAAENAWGGDH' A
#
# COMPACT_ATOMS: atom_id res chain seq x y z
N MET A 1 -13.17 -9.44 11.78
CA MET A 1 -14.00 -8.41 11.12
C MET A 1 -15.31 -8.29 11.86
N SER A 2 -15.80 -7.06 12.05
CA SER A 2 -17.19 -6.78 12.40
C SER A 2 -18.05 -6.75 11.12
N LYS A 3 -19.31 -7.16 11.23
CA LYS A 3 -20.29 -6.96 10.15
C LYS A 3 -20.86 -5.55 10.28
N THR A 4 -20.83 -4.80 9.19
CA THR A 4 -21.36 -3.44 9.13
C THR A 4 -22.23 -3.32 7.90
N SER A 5 -23.42 -2.72 8.04
CA SER A 5 -24.32 -2.41 6.93
C SER A 5 -24.02 -1.01 6.44
N VAL A 6 -23.77 -0.86 5.15
CA VAL A 6 -23.53 0.42 4.48
C VAL A 6 -24.22 0.41 3.11
N GLU A 7 -24.68 1.57 2.67
CA GLU A 7 -25.13 1.76 1.29
C GLU A 7 -23.94 2.05 0.40
N ILE A 8 -23.87 1.40 -0.76
CA ILE A 8 -22.75 1.50 -1.70
C ILE A 8 -23.32 1.62 -3.10
N ASP A 9 -22.75 2.53 -3.88
CA ASP A 9 -22.98 2.62 -5.32
C ASP A 9 -22.43 1.36 -6.01
N ARG A 10 -23.34 0.60 -6.60
CA ARG A 10 -23.05 -0.70 -7.24
C ARG A 10 -22.20 -0.55 -8.50
N ASP A 11 -22.33 0.56 -9.23
CA ASP A 11 -21.61 0.79 -10.48
C ASP A 11 -20.16 1.17 -10.19
N ILE A 12 -19.93 1.96 -9.13
CA ILE A 12 -18.58 2.26 -8.64
C ILE A 12 -17.92 0.99 -8.09
N ALA A 13 -18.67 0.18 -7.33
CA ALA A 13 -18.13 -1.07 -6.79
C ALA A 13 -17.74 -2.07 -7.89
N ALA A 14 -18.50 -2.15 -8.98
CA ALA A 14 -18.16 -2.99 -10.13
C ALA A 14 -16.87 -2.52 -10.81
N GLN A 15 -16.72 -1.20 -11.05
CA GLN A 15 -15.49 -0.64 -11.61
C GLN A 15 -14.28 -0.91 -10.72
N ALA A 16 -14.44 -0.75 -9.39
CA ALA A 16 -13.39 -1.09 -8.44
C ALA A 16 -13.04 -2.59 -8.49
N ALA A 17 -14.04 -3.46 -8.63
CA ALA A 17 -13.83 -4.90 -8.73
C ALA A 17 -13.01 -5.27 -9.97
N ASP A 18 -13.30 -4.66 -11.12
CA ASP A 18 -12.57 -4.85 -12.37
C ASP A 18 -11.11 -4.37 -12.25
N ILE A 19 -10.89 -3.17 -11.70
CA ILE A 19 -9.54 -2.61 -11.49
C ILE A 19 -8.73 -3.48 -10.53
N LEU A 20 -9.35 -3.97 -9.46
CA LEU A 20 -8.69 -4.74 -8.41
C LEU A 20 -8.63 -6.25 -8.71
N GLY A 21 -9.29 -6.72 -9.77
CA GLY A 21 -9.37 -8.13 -10.13
C GLY A 21 -10.08 -8.99 -9.07
N THR A 22 -11.13 -8.45 -8.44
CA THR A 22 -11.88 -9.12 -7.36
C THR A 22 -13.25 -9.58 -7.83
N VAL A 23 -13.79 -10.62 -7.19
CA VAL A 23 -15.07 -11.25 -7.61
C VAL A 23 -16.23 -10.87 -6.69
N THR A 24 -15.99 -10.82 -5.37
CA THR A 24 -17.05 -10.52 -4.41
C THR A 24 -16.94 -9.08 -3.92
N LEU A 25 -18.09 -8.44 -3.66
CA LEU A 25 -18.14 -7.08 -3.12
C LEU A 25 -17.30 -6.94 -1.83
N ARG A 26 -17.30 -7.97 -0.99
CA ARG A 26 -16.48 -7.98 0.23
C ARG A 26 -15.00 -7.92 -0.11
N ASP A 27 -14.53 -8.76 -1.03
CA ASP A 27 -13.12 -8.79 -1.44
C ASP A 27 -12.73 -7.47 -2.09
N THR A 28 -13.61 -6.88 -2.89
CA THR A 28 -13.42 -5.55 -3.48
C THR A 28 -13.25 -4.47 -2.40
N ILE A 29 -14.13 -4.45 -1.39
CA ILE A 29 -14.04 -3.49 -0.28
C ILE A 29 -12.74 -3.69 0.50
N ASP A 30 -12.42 -4.93 0.89
CA ASP A 30 -11.24 -5.23 1.67
C ASP A 30 -9.95 -4.88 0.89
N ALA A 31 -9.91 -5.17 -0.42
CA ALA A 31 -8.78 -4.84 -1.29
C ALA A 31 -8.65 -3.32 -1.51
N ALA A 32 -9.76 -2.61 -1.75
CA ALA A 32 -9.76 -1.16 -1.94
C ALA A 32 -9.24 -0.43 -0.69
N LEU A 33 -9.72 -0.81 0.49
CA LEU A 33 -9.26 -0.23 1.77
C LEU A 33 -7.78 -0.50 1.99
N ARG A 34 -7.32 -1.72 1.70
CA ARG A 34 -5.90 -2.08 1.82
C ARG A 34 -5.03 -1.27 0.86
N GLU A 35 -5.52 -1.00 -0.35
CA GLU A 35 -4.75 -0.24 -1.33
C GLU A 35 -4.57 1.22 -0.92
N ILE A 36 -5.57 1.85 -0.31
CA ILE A 36 -5.42 3.21 0.25
C ILE A 36 -4.35 3.24 1.37
N VAL A 37 -4.37 2.24 2.26
CA VAL A 37 -3.36 2.13 3.32
C VAL A 37 -1.96 1.93 2.72
N ASN A 38 -1.83 1.08 1.71
CA ASN A 38 -0.56 0.82 1.04
C ASN A 38 -0.08 2.07 0.28
N ALA A 39 -0.95 2.77 -0.42
CA ALA A 39 -0.64 4.01 -1.11
C ALA A 39 -0.09 5.07 -0.15
N ARG A 40 -0.73 5.23 1.02
CA ARG A 40 -0.23 6.12 2.06
C ARG A 40 1.16 5.71 2.56
N ARG A 41 1.37 4.43 2.85
CA ARG A 41 2.67 3.91 3.29
C ARG A 41 3.77 4.11 2.24
N ARG A 42 3.46 3.97 0.95
CA ARG A 42 4.41 4.25 -0.14
C ARG A 42 4.85 5.71 -0.13
N LEU A 43 3.93 6.64 0.09
CA LEU A 43 4.25 8.08 0.20
C LEU A 43 5.09 8.39 1.45
N GLU A 44 4.75 7.79 2.60
CA GLU A 44 5.53 7.94 3.83
C GLU A 44 6.94 7.39 3.69
N LEU A 45 7.10 6.26 2.99
CA LEU A 45 8.38 5.69 2.66
C LEU A 45 9.21 6.63 1.78
N VAL A 46 8.61 7.18 0.72
CA VAL A 46 9.27 8.18 -0.15
C VAL A 46 9.68 9.41 0.65
N ALA A 47 8.81 9.93 1.51
CA ALA A 47 9.14 11.08 2.36
C ALA A 47 10.32 10.78 3.29
N MET A 48 10.35 9.57 3.89
CA MET A 48 11.46 9.13 4.73
C MET A 48 12.79 9.07 3.98
N PHE A 49 12.78 8.63 2.71
CA PHE A 49 13.99 8.60 1.88
C PHE A 49 14.37 9.94 1.24
N SER A 50 13.46 10.91 1.21
CA SER A 50 13.71 12.22 0.58
C SER A 50 14.49 13.17 1.49
N GLU A 51 14.67 12.84 2.77
CA GLU A 51 15.49 13.63 3.70
C GLU A 51 16.98 13.30 3.53
N PRO A 52 17.81 14.26 3.05
CA PRO A 52 19.24 14.03 2.84
C PRO A 52 19.93 13.65 4.16
N GLY A 53 20.69 12.56 4.15
CA GLY A 53 21.47 12.10 5.31
C GLY A 53 20.69 11.34 6.39
N ARG A 54 19.38 11.09 6.20
CA ARG A 54 18.58 10.31 7.17
C ARG A 54 18.94 8.83 7.23
N PHE A 55 19.40 8.27 6.11
CA PHE A 55 19.90 6.90 6.04
C PHE A 55 21.38 6.90 5.67
N ASP A 56 22.19 6.35 6.56
CA ASP A 56 23.58 6.02 6.29
C ASP A 56 23.65 4.56 5.81
N PHE A 57 23.77 4.38 4.50
CA PHE A 57 23.86 3.06 3.87
C PHE A 57 25.25 2.42 4.01
N SER A 58 26.23 3.12 4.59
CA SER A 58 27.59 2.56 4.79
C SER A 58 27.56 1.31 5.66
N ALA A 59 26.66 1.23 6.65
CA ALA A 59 26.49 0.04 7.48
C ALA A 59 25.99 -1.17 6.69
N ALA A 60 25.13 -0.96 5.68
CA ALA A 60 24.66 -2.02 4.80
C ALA A 60 25.77 -2.44 3.83
N GLU A 61 26.50 -1.47 3.27
CA GLU A 61 27.63 -1.72 2.36
C GLU A 61 28.76 -2.53 3.03
N ASN A 62 29.07 -2.20 4.29
CA ASN A 62 30.04 -2.93 5.10
C ASN A 62 29.58 -4.35 5.48
N ALA A 63 28.27 -4.58 5.63
CA ALA A 63 27.71 -5.87 6.02
C ALA A 63 27.70 -6.90 4.88
N TRP A 64 27.66 -6.44 3.62
CA TRP A 64 27.66 -7.30 2.44
C TRP A 64 29.04 -7.40 1.75
N GLY A 65 30.10 -6.96 2.43
CA GLY A 65 31.47 -7.10 1.97
C GLY A 65 31.80 -6.15 0.82
N GLY A 66 31.44 -4.87 0.93
CA GLY A 66 31.93 -3.82 0.03
C GLY A 66 33.46 -3.82 0.01
N ASP A 67 34.05 -4.36 -1.06
CA ASP A 67 35.48 -4.26 -1.32
C ASP A 67 35.83 -2.79 -1.54
N HIS A 68 36.71 -2.26 -0.68
CA HIS A 68 37.46 -1.04 -0.91
C HIS A 68 38.70 -1.31 -1.77
#